data_AF-A0A0M3JZ53-F1
#
_entry.id   AF-A0A0M3JZ53-F1
#
_cell.length_a   1.000
_cell.length_b   1.000
_cell.length_c   1.000
_cell.angle_alpha   90.00
_cell.angle_beta   90.00
_cell.angle_gamma   90.00
#
_symmetry.space_group_name_H-M   'P 1'
#
loop_
_entity.id
_entity.type
_entity.pdbx_description
1 polymer ?
#
loop_
_entity_poly.entity_id
_entity_poly.type
_entity_poly.pdbx_seq_one_letter_code
_entity_poly.pdbx_strand_id
1 'polypeptide(L)'
;MASGQKIASTAVKNRSQAPFWVWLRNKLLAVDRQKITPPPGLERSDGKAVYHNNLRFPNTQSARTQPSPTLPGGIHHRIYDVYYLERDGRRTVSPPNPLYLSDEHGAKFGTATGEEITCEKAVQVNKGPGENFGLEAPTPGFGCEWKRDRSCELATQKFSKDLGYLEKYDRFTRSK
;
A
#
# COMPACT_ATOMS: atom_id res chain seq x y z
N MET A 1 -10.37 22.77 2.17
CA MET A 1 -9.75 22.50 3.49
C MET A 1 -8.89 23.71 3.84
N ALA A 2 -9.23 24.48 4.87
CA ALA A 2 -8.38 25.59 5.29
C ALA A 2 -7.04 25.01 5.73
N SER A 3 -5.96 25.32 5.02
CA SER A 3 -4.61 24.94 5.44
C SER A 3 -4.39 25.54 6.83
N GLY A 4 -4.08 24.69 7.81
CA GLY A 4 -3.86 25.13 9.20
C GLY A 4 -2.87 26.31 9.27
N GLN A 5 -3.06 27.15 10.29
CA GLN A 5 -2.23 28.34 10.51
C GLN A 5 -0.75 27.97 10.45
N LYS A 6 0.04 28.69 9.63
CA LYS A 6 1.49 28.52 9.51
C LYS A 6 2.21 29.30 10.62
N ILE A 7 3.44 28.91 10.98
CA ILE A 7 4.24 29.64 12.00
C ILE A 7 4.51 31.08 11.52
N ALA A 8 4.79 31.25 10.23
CA ALA A 8 5.04 32.54 9.62
C ALA A 8 4.29 32.67 8.28
N SER A 9 4.08 33.91 7.84
CA SER A 9 3.52 34.18 6.52
C SER A 9 4.44 33.70 5.40
N THR A 10 3.87 33.41 4.23
CA THR A 10 4.62 33.01 3.03
C THR A 10 5.57 34.10 2.54
N ALA A 11 5.34 35.36 2.91
CA ALA A 11 6.19 36.50 2.59
C ALA A 11 7.53 36.50 3.35
N VAL A 12 7.66 35.73 4.45
CA VAL A 12 8.92 35.65 5.19
C VAL A 12 9.97 34.93 4.34
N LYS A 13 11.07 35.64 4.07
CA LYS A 13 12.23 35.09 3.37
C LYS A 13 12.99 34.15 4.29
N ASN A 14 13.15 32.90 3.86
CA ASN A 14 13.93 31.92 4.59
C ASN A 14 15.42 32.23 4.51
N ARG A 15 16.15 31.89 5.58
CA ARG A 15 17.61 31.95 5.57
C ARG A 15 18.15 31.07 4.44
N SER A 16 18.89 31.69 3.52
CA SER A 16 19.62 31.02 2.46
C SER A 16 21.12 31.20 2.67
N GLN A 17 21.93 30.32 2.09
CA GLN A 17 23.38 30.50 2.04
C GLN A 17 23.74 31.67 1.12
N ALA A 18 24.96 32.20 1.24
CA ALA A 18 25.43 33.23 0.31
C ALA A 18 25.35 32.71 -1.15
N PRO A 19 25.13 33.60 -2.15
CA PRO A 19 24.92 33.19 -3.54
C PRO A 19 26.01 32.27 -4.09
N PHE A 20 27.26 32.50 -3.71
CA PHE A 20 28.40 31.64 -4.07
C PHE A 20 28.23 30.20 -3.59
N TRP A 21 27.84 30.00 -2.33
CA TRP A 21 27.63 28.66 -1.77
C TRP A 21 26.40 27.96 -2.35
N VAL A 22 25.35 28.73 -2.67
CA VAL A 22 24.17 28.20 -3.39
C VAL A 22 24.57 27.72 -4.78
N TRP A 23 25.39 28.51 -5.50
CA TRP A 23 25.92 28.12 -6.81
C TRP A 23 26.80 26.87 -6.71
N LEU A 24 27.75 26.83 -5.76
CA LEU A 24 28.63 25.68 -5.57
C LEU A 24 27.84 24.41 -5.24
N ARG A 25 26.87 24.50 -4.32
CA ARG A 25 25.97 23.39 -3.99
C ARG A 25 25.19 22.91 -5.21
N ASN A 26 24.58 23.82 -5.97
CA ASN A 26 23.82 23.46 -7.18
C ASN A 26 24.70 22.79 -8.23
N LYS A 27 25.95 23.24 -8.35
CA LYS A 27 26.93 22.66 -9.26
C LYS A 27 27.35 21.26 -8.85
N LEU A 28 27.66 21.05 -7.57
CA LEU A 28 28.07 19.74 -7.02
C LEU A 28 26.93 18.71 -7.01
N LEU A 29 25.69 19.16 -6.79
CA LEU A 29 24.50 18.30 -6.78
C LEU A 29 23.83 18.15 -8.15
N ALA A 30 24.44 18.69 -9.22
CA ALA A 30 23.91 18.65 -10.59
C ALA A 30 22.44 19.10 -10.69
N VAL A 31 22.06 20.14 -9.93
CA VAL A 31 20.70 20.70 -9.90
C VAL A 31 20.35 21.35 -11.25
N ASP A 32 21.31 22.07 -11.83
CA ASP A 32 21.18 22.64 -13.18
C ASP A 32 21.56 21.59 -14.23
N ARG A 33 20.64 21.26 -15.14
CA ARG A 33 20.87 20.25 -16.18
C ARG A 33 22.03 20.66 -17.08
N GLN A 34 23.06 19.83 -17.13
CA GLN A 34 24.05 19.87 -18.21
C GLN A 34 23.60 18.93 -19.32
N LYS A 35 23.83 19.31 -20.59
CA LYS A 35 23.41 18.53 -21.77
C LYS A 35 23.98 17.10 -21.84
N ILE A 36 24.98 16.78 -21.00
CA ILE A 36 25.82 15.58 -21.10
C ILE A 36 25.38 14.46 -20.13
N THR A 37 24.74 14.79 -19.00
CA THR A 37 24.46 13.81 -17.93
C THR A 37 22.97 13.79 -17.56
N PRO A 38 22.31 12.62 -17.47
CA PRO A 38 20.92 12.55 -17.00
C PRO A 38 20.85 13.00 -15.53
N PRO A 39 19.91 13.89 -15.16
CA PRO A 39 19.92 14.53 -13.85
C PRO A 39 19.43 13.61 -12.73
N PRO A 40 19.94 13.77 -11.50
CA PRO A 40 19.29 13.24 -10.31
C PRO A 40 18.01 14.04 -10.01
N GLY A 41 16.85 13.38 -10.08
CA GLY A 41 15.55 13.94 -9.70
C GLY A 41 14.48 13.89 -10.78
N LEU A 42 13.23 14.14 -10.41
CA LEU A 42 12.10 14.18 -11.34
C LEU A 42 12.16 15.42 -12.23
N GLU A 43 11.86 15.23 -13.51
CA GLU A 43 11.87 16.30 -14.50
C GLU A 43 10.68 17.25 -14.34
N ARG A 44 10.93 18.57 -14.28
CA ARG A 44 9.88 19.59 -14.49
C ARG A 44 9.81 19.97 -15.98
N SER A 45 8.71 20.59 -16.39
CA SER A 45 8.48 21.15 -17.75
C SER A 45 9.67 21.93 -18.32
N ASP A 46 10.39 22.64 -17.46
CA ASP A 46 11.47 23.56 -17.86
C ASP A 46 12.82 22.87 -17.99
N GLY A 47 12.87 21.55 -17.80
CA GLY A 47 14.12 20.82 -17.93
C GLY A 47 15.15 21.14 -16.84
N LYS A 48 14.74 21.50 -15.63
CA LYS A 48 15.65 21.78 -14.48
C LYS A 48 15.25 20.94 -13.28
N ALA A 49 16.22 20.46 -12.50
CA ALA A 49 15.94 19.85 -11.20
C ALA A 49 15.84 20.98 -10.15
N VAL A 50 14.90 20.89 -9.21
CA VAL A 50 14.77 21.87 -8.12
C VAL A 50 15.44 21.28 -6.89
N TYR A 51 16.39 22.02 -6.31
CA TYR A 51 16.91 21.65 -4.99
C TYR A 51 15.83 21.87 -3.93
N HIS A 52 15.38 20.78 -3.30
CA HIS A 52 14.50 20.84 -2.15
C HIS A 52 15.33 20.89 -0.87
N ASN A 53 15.16 21.96 -0.09
CA ASN A 53 15.85 22.08 1.18
C ASN A 53 15.22 21.16 2.22
N ASN A 54 16.02 20.29 2.82
CA ASN A 54 15.58 19.37 3.89
C ASN A 54 15.33 20.08 5.22
N LEU A 55 15.81 21.32 5.37
CA LEU A 55 15.57 22.13 6.56
C LEU A 55 14.12 22.62 6.60
N ARG A 56 13.56 22.61 7.80
CA ARG A 56 12.20 23.06 8.05
C ARG A 56 12.21 24.54 8.43
N PHE A 57 11.43 25.35 7.72
CA PHE A 57 11.36 26.78 7.92
C PHE A 57 9.99 27.22 8.44
N PRO A 58 9.89 28.35 9.18
CA PRO A 58 8.63 28.79 9.78
C PRO A 58 7.46 28.96 8.79
N ASN A 59 7.73 29.42 7.57
CA ASN A 59 6.70 29.58 6.54
C ASN A 59 6.25 28.26 5.89
N THR A 60 7.03 27.18 6.04
CA THR A 60 6.68 25.85 5.52
C THR A 60 5.90 25.02 6.54
N GLN A 61 6.14 25.25 7.83
CA GLN A 61 5.56 24.48 8.92
C GLN A 61 4.24 25.06 9.44
N SER A 62 3.35 24.18 9.91
CA SER A 62 2.18 24.57 10.70
C SER A 62 2.61 25.16 12.04
N ALA A 63 1.85 26.13 12.54
CA ALA A 63 2.00 26.72 13.86
C ALA A 63 1.98 25.63 14.96
N ARG A 64 2.72 25.85 16.05
CA ARG A 64 2.70 24.92 17.20
C ARG A 64 1.32 24.93 17.88
N THR A 65 0.75 26.11 18.04
CA THR A 65 -0.64 26.30 18.49
C THR A 65 -1.57 26.14 17.31
N GLN A 66 -2.52 25.23 17.42
CA GLN A 66 -3.58 25.01 16.43
C GLN A 66 -4.94 25.33 17.06
N PRO A 67 -5.92 25.78 16.28
CA PRO A 67 -7.28 25.96 16.79
C PRO A 67 -7.86 24.61 17.22
N SER A 68 -8.78 24.63 18.19
CA SER A 68 -9.50 23.43 18.62
C SER A 68 -10.24 22.80 17.42
N PRO A 69 -10.02 21.51 17.12
CA PRO A 69 -10.67 20.86 16.00
C PRO A 69 -12.13 20.53 16.32
N THR A 70 -13.00 20.56 15.30
CA THR A 70 -14.33 19.96 15.35
C THR A 70 -14.29 18.65 14.59
N LEU A 71 -14.10 17.53 15.31
CA LEU A 71 -14.04 16.20 14.70
C LEU A 71 -15.45 15.67 14.42
N PRO A 72 -15.68 15.00 13.28
CA PRO A 72 -16.94 14.32 13.05
C PRO A 72 -17.11 13.17 14.05
N GLY A 73 -18.35 12.91 14.46
CA GLY A 73 -18.68 11.73 15.27
C GLY A 73 -18.41 10.43 14.51
N GLY A 74 -18.25 9.33 15.24
CA GLY A 74 -18.24 7.99 14.64
C GLY A 74 -19.60 7.62 14.05
N ILE A 75 -19.64 6.54 13.26
CA ILE A 75 -20.85 6.06 12.54
C ILE A 75 -22.06 5.89 13.48
N HIS A 76 -21.78 5.56 14.73
CA HIS A 76 -22.74 5.27 15.78
C HIS A 76 -23.07 6.44 16.71
N HIS A 77 -22.61 7.66 16.41
CA HIS A 77 -22.97 8.86 17.16
C HIS A 77 -24.37 9.35 16.75
N ARG A 78 -25.39 8.56 17.06
CA ARG A 78 -26.82 8.84 16.80
C ARG A 78 -27.62 8.64 18.08
N ILE A 79 -28.79 9.27 18.16
CA ILE A 79 -29.63 9.29 19.37
C ILE A 79 -30.66 8.14 19.37
N TYR A 80 -31.07 7.67 18.19
CA TYR A 80 -32.05 6.62 17.99
C TYR A 80 -31.48 5.50 17.11
N ASP A 81 -32.04 4.29 17.22
CA ASP A 81 -31.63 3.12 16.43
C ASP A 81 -30.13 2.77 16.61
N VAL A 82 -29.70 2.79 17.87
CA VAL A 82 -28.30 2.54 18.29
C VAL A 82 -28.27 1.53 19.44
N TYR A 83 -29.02 0.44 19.32
CA TYR A 83 -28.98 -0.62 20.32
C TYR A 83 -27.61 -1.29 20.33
N TYR A 84 -27.01 -1.38 21.51
CA TYR A 84 -25.68 -1.99 21.63
C TYR A 84 -25.67 -3.46 21.21
N LEU A 85 -26.79 -4.16 21.45
CA LEU A 85 -26.99 -5.56 21.11
C LEU A 85 -26.70 -5.88 19.63
N GLU A 86 -27.13 -5.03 18.71
CA GLU A 86 -27.04 -5.29 17.26
C GLU A 86 -25.63 -5.09 16.69
N ARG A 87 -24.76 -4.38 17.40
CA ARG A 87 -23.40 -4.04 16.95
C ARG A 87 -22.29 -4.63 17.81
N ASP A 88 -22.63 -5.34 18.88
CA ASP A 88 -21.63 -5.93 19.77
C ASP A 88 -21.01 -7.18 19.14
N GLY A 89 -20.09 -6.96 18.20
CA GLY A 89 -19.36 -8.05 17.54
C GLY A 89 -18.62 -8.97 18.52
N ARG A 90 -18.30 -8.50 19.73
CA ARG A 90 -17.65 -9.31 20.78
C ARG A 90 -18.53 -10.45 21.27
N ARG A 91 -19.85 -10.28 21.23
CA ARG A 91 -20.85 -11.30 21.60
C ARG A 91 -21.36 -12.12 20.42
N THR A 92 -20.99 -11.76 19.19
CA THR A 92 -21.33 -12.54 17.98
C THR A 92 -20.38 -13.72 17.74
N VAL A 93 -19.26 -13.78 18.48
CA VAL A 93 -18.28 -14.85 18.35
C VAL A 93 -18.87 -16.17 18.89
N SER A 94 -19.04 -17.14 18.02
CA SER A 94 -19.39 -18.51 18.39
C SER A 94 -18.14 -19.32 18.76
N PRO A 95 -18.28 -20.42 19.52
CA PRO A 95 -17.22 -21.41 19.66
C PRO A 95 -16.73 -21.93 18.29
N PRO A 96 -15.48 -22.42 18.19
CA PRO A 96 -14.96 -22.97 16.95
C PRO A 96 -15.70 -24.25 16.56
N ASN A 97 -16.06 -24.38 15.29
CA ASN A 97 -16.68 -25.59 14.76
C ASN A 97 -15.61 -26.71 14.62
N PRO A 98 -15.83 -27.90 15.21
CA PRO A 98 -14.87 -28.97 15.11
C PRO A 98 -14.93 -29.64 13.73
N LEU A 99 -13.79 -29.69 13.03
CA LEU A 99 -13.69 -30.33 11.70
C LEU A 99 -13.53 -31.85 11.77
N TYR A 100 -13.03 -32.36 12.90
CA TYR A 100 -12.83 -33.77 13.18
C TYR A 100 -13.09 -34.03 14.66
N LEU A 101 -13.95 -34.99 14.95
CA LEU A 101 -14.21 -35.51 16.30
C LEU A 101 -14.13 -37.03 16.26
N SER A 102 -13.44 -37.65 17.23
CA SER A 102 -13.39 -39.09 17.37
C SER A 102 -13.91 -39.49 18.75
N ASP A 103 -15.06 -40.15 18.77
CA ASP A 103 -15.67 -40.70 19.99
C ASP A 103 -15.73 -42.23 19.88
N GLU A 104 -16.26 -42.90 20.92
CA GLU A 104 -16.49 -44.36 20.96
C GLU A 104 -17.38 -44.87 19.80
N HIS A 105 -18.16 -43.96 19.19
CA HIS A 105 -19.09 -44.24 18.09
C HIS A 105 -18.47 -44.00 16.69
N GLY A 106 -17.18 -43.68 16.62
CA GLY A 106 -16.44 -43.45 15.37
C GLY A 106 -16.05 -41.99 15.12
N ALA A 107 -15.42 -41.76 13.97
CA ALA A 107 -14.96 -40.44 13.54
C ALA A 107 -16.06 -39.67 12.81
N LYS A 108 -16.31 -38.42 13.23
CA LYS A 108 -17.19 -37.46 12.58
C LYS A 108 -16.37 -36.34 11.95
N PHE A 109 -16.76 -35.94 10.74
CA PHE A 109 -16.10 -34.87 9.99
C PHE A 109 -17.07 -33.71 9.79
N GLY A 110 -16.59 -32.49 9.93
CA GLY A 110 -17.39 -31.26 9.83
C GLY A 110 -16.80 -30.25 8.84
N THR A 111 -17.66 -29.40 8.27
CA THR A 111 -17.25 -28.21 7.49
C THR A 111 -16.91 -27.04 8.42
N ALA A 112 -16.27 -26.01 7.87
CA ALA A 112 -16.06 -24.73 8.58
C ALA A 112 -17.38 -24.06 9.01
N THR A 113 -18.49 -24.35 8.33
CA THR A 113 -19.85 -23.87 8.66
C THR A 113 -20.57 -24.74 9.70
N GLY A 114 -20.00 -25.89 10.10
CA GLY A 114 -20.56 -26.78 11.13
C GLY A 114 -21.48 -27.88 10.59
N GLU A 115 -21.62 -28.03 9.28
CA GLU A 115 -22.37 -29.14 8.65
C GLU A 115 -21.55 -30.44 8.70
N GLU A 116 -22.19 -31.56 9.05
CA GLU A 116 -21.56 -32.89 9.07
C GLU A 116 -21.31 -33.41 7.65
N ILE A 117 -20.13 -33.98 7.43
CA ILE A 117 -19.68 -34.50 6.13
C ILE A 117 -19.35 -35.99 6.24
N THR A 118 -19.65 -36.75 5.19
CA THR A 118 -19.19 -38.14 5.03
C THR A 118 -17.68 -38.19 4.79
N CYS A 119 -16.99 -39.20 5.35
CA CYS A 119 -15.52 -39.35 5.27
C CYS A 119 -14.93 -39.14 3.86
N GLU A 120 -15.60 -39.65 2.82
CA GLU A 120 -15.15 -39.55 1.42
C GLU A 120 -15.05 -38.11 0.89
N LYS A 121 -15.91 -37.21 1.38
CA LYS A 121 -15.96 -35.81 0.97
C LYS A 121 -15.03 -34.92 1.82
N ALA A 122 -14.58 -35.39 2.97
CA ALA A 122 -13.67 -34.65 3.86
C ALA A 122 -12.22 -34.57 3.32
N VAL A 123 -11.86 -35.45 2.37
CA VAL A 123 -10.48 -35.60 1.86
C VAL A 123 -10.11 -34.58 0.77
N GLN A 124 -11.07 -33.84 0.21
CA GLN A 124 -10.78 -32.89 -0.88
C GLN A 124 -11.39 -31.50 -0.64
N VAL A 125 -10.51 -30.52 -0.42
CA VAL A 125 -10.82 -29.09 -0.40
C VAL A 125 -9.83 -28.34 -1.30
N ASN A 126 -10.17 -27.10 -1.66
CA ASN A 126 -9.85 -26.40 -2.90
C ASN A 126 -8.42 -26.46 -3.49
N LYS A 127 -8.39 -26.61 -4.82
CA LYS A 127 -7.21 -26.43 -5.67
C LYS A 127 -7.36 -25.17 -6.54
N GLY A 128 -6.39 -24.25 -6.47
CA GLY A 128 -6.21 -23.13 -7.41
C GLY A 128 -4.75 -22.64 -7.40
N PRO A 129 -4.27 -21.80 -8.34
CA PRO A 129 -4.82 -21.40 -9.63
C PRO A 129 -4.24 -22.18 -10.83
N GLY A 130 -3.49 -23.25 -10.57
CA GLY A 130 -3.04 -24.24 -11.57
C GLY A 130 -3.32 -25.69 -11.13
N GLU A 131 -4.33 -25.87 -10.25
CA GLU A 131 -4.66 -27.10 -9.49
C GLU A 131 -3.77 -27.42 -8.26
N ASN A 132 -3.38 -26.43 -7.43
CA ASN A 132 -2.68 -26.64 -6.14
C ASN A 132 -1.17 -26.91 -6.24
N PHE A 133 -0.48 -26.25 -7.18
CA PHE A 133 0.99 -26.28 -7.30
C PHE A 133 1.61 -27.68 -7.43
N GLY A 134 0.84 -28.67 -7.91
CA GLY A 134 1.30 -30.06 -8.00
C GLY A 134 1.29 -30.84 -6.68
N LEU A 135 0.69 -30.29 -5.62
CA LEU A 135 0.55 -30.94 -4.31
C LEU A 135 -0.77 -31.72 -4.20
N GLU A 136 -0.70 -32.93 -3.61
CA GLU A 136 -1.86 -33.81 -3.37
C GLU A 136 -2.81 -33.25 -2.29
N ALA A 137 -2.28 -32.54 -1.29
CA ALA A 137 -3.06 -32.02 -0.16
C ALA A 137 -3.49 -30.55 -0.35
N PRO A 138 -4.72 -30.14 0.02
CA PRO A 138 -5.19 -28.76 -0.10
C PRO A 138 -4.24 -27.74 0.52
N THR A 139 -3.93 -26.67 -0.20
CA THR A 139 -3.21 -25.52 0.38
C THR A 139 -4.22 -24.51 0.91
N PRO A 140 -4.10 -24.05 2.17
CA PRO A 140 -4.98 -23.00 2.68
C PRO A 140 -4.88 -21.70 1.87
N GLY A 141 -6.03 -21.10 1.55
CA GLY A 141 -6.14 -19.86 0.79
C GLY A 141 -6.18 -20.04 -0.74
N PHE A 142 -6.27 -18.92 -1.46
CA PHE A 142 -6.17 -18.90 -2.92
C PHE A 142 -4.79 -18.37 -3.28
N GLY A 143 -3.99 -19.16 -4.01
CA GLY A 143 -2.63 -18.77 -4.39
C GLY A 143 -2.60 -17.38 -5.02
N CYS A 144 -1.72 -16.51 -4.53
CA CYS A 144 -1.53 -15.17 -5.08
C CYS A 144 -0.29 -15.15 -5.99
N GLU A 145 -0.43 -14.55 -7.16
CA GLU A 145 0.66 -14.36 -8.11
C GLU A 145 0.86 -12.85 -8.33
N TRP A 146 2.06 -12.35 -8.06
CA TRP A 146 2.41 -10.96 -8.32
C TRP A 146 2.44 -10.75 -9.84
N LYS A 147 1.80 -9.68 -10.30
CA LYS A 147 1.79 -9.30 -11.71
C LYS A 147 2.61 -8.04 -11.90
N ARG A 148 3.47 -8.06 -12.92
CA ARG A 148 4.25 -6.89 -13.35
C ARG A 148 3.38 -5.99 -14.22
N ASP A 149 3.45 -4.68 -13.97
CA ASP A 149 2.85 -3.65 -14.80
C ASP A 149 3.91 -2.66 -15.28
N ARG A 150 4.13 -2.63 -16.59
CA ARG A 150 5.12 -1.77 -17.26
C ARG A 150 4.83 -0.27 -17.09
N SER A 151 3.61 0.10 -16.73
CA SER A 151 3.26 1.50 -16.44
C SER A 151 3.96 2.04 -15.20
N CYS A 152 4.23 1.19 -14.22
CA CYS A 152 4.83 1.53 -12.93
C CYS A 152 6.37 1.40 -12.89
N GLU A 153 6.99 0.99 -14.01
CA GLU A 153 8.43 0.75 -14.08
C GLU A 153 9.24 2.02 -14.29
N LEU A 154 10.51 1.97 -13.85
CA LEU A 154 11.47 3.02 -14.10
C LEU A 154 11.74 3.17 -15.61
N ALA A 155 12.03 4.39 -16.06
CA ALA A 155 12.27 4.69 -17.47
C ALA A 155 13.37 3.80 -18.09
N THR A 156 14.45 3.53 -17.35
CA THR A 156 15.54 2.66 -17.78
C THR A 156 15.08 1.23 -18.10
N GLN A 157 14.17 0.70 -17.30
CA GLN A 157 13.61 -0.64 -17.51
C GLN A 157 12.59 -0.63 -18.64
N LYS A 158 11.69 0.36 -18.65
CA LYS A 158 10.62 0.52 -19.62
C LYS A 158 11.11 0.67 -21.07
N PHE A 159 12.26 1.31 -21.28
CA PHE A 159 12.82 1.59 -22.60
C PHE A 159 14.01 0.69 -22.97
N SER A 160 14.38 -0.27 -22.13
CA SER A 160 15.45 -1.23 -22.44
C SER A 160 15.00 -2.20 -23.55
N LYS A 161 15.81 -2.31 -24.60
CA LYS A 161 15.57 -3.26 -25.70
C LYS A 161 15.72 -4.71 -25.24
N ASP A 162 16.70 -4.97 -24.38
CA ASP A 162 17.00 -6.31 -23.88
C ASP A 162 15.87 -6.82 -22.98
N LEU A 163 15.39 -5.98 -22.06
CA LEU A 163 14.25 -6.32 -21.22
C LEU A 163 12.98 -6.46 -22.06
N GLY A 164 12.78 -5.58 -23.05
CA GLY A 164 11.69 -5.66 -24.03
C GLY A 164 11.60 -7.01 -24.76
N TYR A 165 12.74 -7.61 -25.10
CA TYR A 165 12.79 -8.95 -25.69
C TYR A 165 12.42 -10.03 -24.67
N LEU A 166 12.94 -9.93 -23.45
CA LEU A 166 12.66 -10.88 -22.36
C LEU A 166 11.19 -10.83 -21.89
N GLU A 167 10.48 -9.70 -22.06
CA GLU A 167 9.04 -9.61 -21.70
C GLU A 167 8.20 -10.66 -22.42
N LYS A 168 8.59 -11.09 -23.63
CA LYS A 168 7.88 -12.13 -24.39
C LYS A 168 7.85 -13.49 -23.69
N TYR A 169 8.80 -13.72 -22.78
CA TYR A 169 8.94 -14.96 -22.01
C TYR A 169 8.52 -14.79 -20.55
N ASP A 170 8.12 -13.58 -20.16
CA ASP A 170 7.75 -13.26 -18.79
C ASP A 170 6.27 -13.55 -18.55
N ARG A 171 6.00 -14.72 -17.96
CA ARG A 171 4.67 -15.18 -17.56
C ARG A 171 3.96 -14.20 -16.60
N PHE A 172 4.71 -13.39 -15.85
CA PHE A 172 4.16 -12.47 -14.86
C PHE A 172 3.77 -11.11 -15.46
N THR A 173 3.98 -10.90 -16.77
CA THR A 173 3.49 -9.70 -17.45
C THR A 173 1.98 -9.74 -17.61
N ARG A 174 1.28 -8.70 -17.14
CA ARG A 174 -0.06 -8.39 -17.66
C ARG A 174 0.10 -7.81 -19.06
N SER A 175 0.38 -8.64 -20.06
CA SER A 175 0.24 -8.16 -21.43
C SER A 175 -1.22 -7.72 -21.65
N LYS A 176 -1.41 -6.49 -22.11
CA LYS A 176 -2.67 -6.05 -22.71
C LYS A 176 -2.90 -6.79 -24.03
#